data_AF-A0A3E0KQX4-F1
#
_entry.id   AF-A0A3E0KQX4-F1
#
_cell.length_a   1.000
_cell.length_b   1.000
_cell.length_c   1.000
_cell.angle_alpha   90.00
_cell.angle_beta   90.00
_cell.angle_gamma   90.00
#
_symmetry.space_group_name_H-M   'P 1'
#
loop_
_entity.id
_entity.type
_entity.pdbx_description
1 polymer ?
#
loop_
_entity_poly.entity_id
_entity_poly.type
_entity_poly.pdbx_seq_one_letter_code
_entity_poly.pdbx_strand_id
1 'polypeptide(L)'
;MEQPYLCPVCRDNRQDFLQVYKLAREIRKDPETGAILYAADEWEALTRDGRLDIEIRCQLCDHSAPEIDFVRAARRDMERAVRPRGRRA
;
A
#
# COMPACT_ATOMS: atom_id res chain seq x y z
N MET A 1 -3.09 14.98 -0.66
CA MET A 1 -2.46 13.77 -1.23
C MET A 1 -1.58 14.23 -2.37
N GLU A 2 -0.31 14.53 -2.11
CA GLU A 2 0.61 15.09 -3.11
C GLU A 2 2.05 14.55 -2.94
N GLN A 3 2.21 13.45 -2.19
CA GLN A 3 3.53 12.90 -1.93
C GLN A 3 3.99 12.06 -3.13
N PRO A 4 5.23 12.22 -3.60
CA PRO A 4 5.76 11.40 -4.68
C PRO A 4 5.90 9.95 -4.23
N TYR A 5 5.58 9.02 -5.13
CA TYR A 5 5.83 7.61 -4.93
C TYR A 5 7.01 7.16 -5.79
N LEU A 6 7.70 6.15 -5.27
CA LEU A 6 8.67 5.36 -6.01
C LEU A 6 8.50 3.93 -5.54
N CYS A 7 8.38 2.97 -6.47
CA CYS A 7 8.33 1.57 -6.07
C CYS A 7 9.62 1.19 -5.32
N PRO A 8 9.55 0.66 -4.08
CA PRO A 8 10.73 0.25 -3.34
C PRO A 8 11.44 -0.96 -3.96
N VAL A 9 10.74 -1.75 -4.79
CA VAL A 9 11.25 -2.97 -5.43
C VAL A 9 11.87 -2.69 -6.79
N CYS A 10 11.11 -2.20 -7.78
CA CYS A 10 11.66 -1.96 -9.12
C CYS A 10 12.47 -0.67 -9.21
N ARG A 11 12.29 0.27 -8.26
CA ARG A 11 13.00 1.56 -8.20
C ARG A 11 12.87 2.44 -9.46
N ASP A 12 11.93 2.11 -10.34
CA ASP A 12 11.76 2.76 -11.64
C ASP A 12 10.39 3.44 -11.75
N ASN A 13 9.32 2.72 -11.44
CA ASN A 13 7.97 3.26 -11.53
C ASN A 13 7.72 4.42 -10.55
N ARG A 14 7.22 5.53 -11.09
CA ARG A 14 6.85 6.78 -10.39
C ARG A 14 5.47 7.30 -10.77
N GLN A 15 4.76 6.64 -11.68
CA GLN A 15 3.56 7.18 -12.31
C GLN A 15 2.35 6.30 -12.06
N ASP A 16 2.45 5.01 -12.37
CA ASP A 16 1.30 4.12 -12.42
C ASP A 16 1.19 3.27 -11.15
N PHE A 17 0.28 3.65 -10.26
CA PHE A 17 0.01 2.92 -9.03
C PHE A 17 -1.49 2.71 -8.85
N LEU A 18 -1.86 1.60 -8.21
CA LEU A 18 -3.21 1.40 -7.69
C LEU A 18 -3.22 1.68 -6.19
N GLN A 19 -4.21 2.45 -5.75
CA GLN A 19 -4.54 2.59 -4.34
C GLN A 19 -5.61 1.56 -3.98
N VAL A 20 -5.34 0.77 -2.95
CA VAL A 20 -6.18 -0.34 -2.52
C VAL A 20 -6.77 0.00 -1.16
N TYR A 21 -8.09 0.11 -1.12
CA TYR A 21 -8.88 0.26 0.11
C TYR A 21 -9.39 -1.11 0.54
N LYS A 22 -9.29 -1.40 1.83
CA LYS A 22 -9.74 -2.67 2.40
C LYS A 22 -11.06 -2.47 3.13
N LEU A 23 -12.05 -3.28 2.76
CA LEU A 23 -13.34 -3.38 3.43
C LEU A 23 -13.45 -4.74 4.12
N ALA A 24 -14.08 -4.77 5.28
CA ALA A 24 -14.38 -5.99 6.01
C ALA A 24 -15.88 -6.08 6.30
N ARG A 25 -16.38 -7.30 6.45
CA ARG A 25 -17.71 -7.58 6.97
C ARG A 25 -17.63 -8.78 7.91
N GLU A 26 -18.44 -8.77 8.96
CA GLU A 26 -18.56 -9.93 9.83
C GLU A 26 -19.31 -11.06 9.12
N ILE A 27 -18.79 -12.28 9.24
CA ILE A 27 -19.48 -13.49 8.79
C ILE A 27 -19.38 -14.58 9.85
N ARG A 28 -20.40 -15.43 9.94
CA ARG A 28 -20.37 -16.68 10.70
C ARG A 28 -20.70 -17.83 9.77
N LYS A 29 -19.91 -18.90 9.86
CA LYS A 29 -20.10 -20.13 9.08
C LYS A 29 -20.40 -21.31 9.98
N ASP A 30 -21.16 -22.24 9.43
CA ASP A 30 -21.31 -23.58 9.99
C ASP A 30 -19.98 -24.35 9.84
N PRO A 31 -19.44 -24.93 10.93
CA PRO A 31 -18.11 -25.55 10.90
C PRO A 31 -18.06 -26.90 10.17
N GLU A 32 -19.19 -27.60 10.03
CA GLU A 32 -19.24 -28.92 9.40
C GLU A 32 -19.53 -28.83 7.90
N THR A 33 -20.43 -27.91 7.52
CA THR A 33 -20.94 -27.75 6.15
C THR A 33 -20.34 -26.56 5.41
N GLY A 34 -19.80 -25.57 6.14
CA GLY A 34 -19.28 -24.33 5.57
C GLY A 34 -20.36 -23.31 5.15
N ALA A 35 -21.64 -23.59 5.37
CA ALA A 35 -22.75 -22.70 5.07
C ALA A 35 -22.64 -21.37 5.83
N ILE A 36 -23.06 -20.26 5.23
CA ILE A 36 -23.11 -18.96 5.90
C ILE A 36 -24.33 -18.94 6.82
N LEU A 37 -24.11 -18.85 8.13
CA LEU A 37 -25.16 -18.74 9.14
C LEU A 37 -25.54 -17.28 9.42
N TYR A 38 -24.58 -16.38 9.23
CA TYR A 38 -24.75 -14.94 9.38
C TYR A 38 -23.75 -14.19 8.51
N ALA A 39 -24.20 -13.08 7.93
CA ALA A 39 -23.35 -12.07 7.33
C ALA A 39 -23.92 -10.71 7.71
N ALA A 40 -23.06 -9.81 8.18
CA ALA A 40 -23.48 -8.42 8.38
C ALA A 40 -23.90 -7.79 7.04
N ASP A 41 -24.91 -6.93 7.09
CA ASP A 41 -25.42 -6.23 5.91
C ASP A 41 -24.44 -5.16 5.41
N GLU A 42 -23.66 -4.58 6.33
CA GLU A 42 -22.75 -3.48 6.04
C GLU A 42 -21.30 -3.94 5.91
N TRP A 43 -20.57 -3.25 5.03
CA TRP A 43 -19.12 -3.34 4.92
C TRP A 43 -18.50 -2.16 5.66
N GLU A 44 -17.51 -2.45 6.48
CA GLU A 44 -16.75 -1.45 7.23
C GLU A 44 -15.37 -1.26 6.62
N ALA A 45 -14.90 -0.02 6.57
CA ALA A 45 -13.54 0.26 6.15
C ALA A 45 -12.55 -0.21 7.22
N LEU A 46 -11.55 -1.01 6.83
CA LEU A 46 -10.51 -1.41 7.74
C LEU A 46 -9.61 -0.22 8.08
N THR A 47 -9.37 -0.05 9.37
CA THR A 47 -8.47 0.98 9.90
C THR A 47 -7.33 0.37 10.69
N ARG A 48 -6.18 1.02 10.64
CA ARG A 48 -5.00 0.76 11.46
C ARG A 48 -4.64 2.06 12.16
N ASP A 49 -4.57 2.03 13.50
CA ASP A 49 -4.28 3.21 14.33
C ASP A 49 -5.20 4.41 14.04
N GLY A 50 -6.48 4.15 13.77
CA GLY A 50 -7.50 5.18 13.50
C GLY A 50 -7.44 5.79 12.09
N ARG A 51 -6.66 5.21 11.15
CA ARG A 51 -6.59 5.63 9.75
C ARG A 51 -6.91 4.48 8.81
N LEU A 52 -7.42 4.75 7.62
CA LEU A 52 -7.69 3.73 6.61
C LEU A 52 -6.42 2.90 6.33
N ASP A 53 -6.55 1.57 6.35
CA ASP A 53 -5.47 0.64 6.01
C ASP A 53 -5.31 0.59 4.48
N ILE A 54 -4.59 1.58 3.95
CA ILE A 54 -4.36 1.75 2.52
C ILE A 54 -3.08 1.02 2.10
N GLU A 55 -3.19 0.22 1.06
CA GLU A 55 -2.06 -0.35 0.34
C GLU A 55 -1.91 0.30 -1.03
N ILE A 56 -0.67 0.37 -1.51
CA ILE A 56 -0.35 0.81 -2.86
C ILE A 56 0.21 -0.39 -3.62
N ARG A 57 -0.26 -0.61 -4.86
CA ARG A 57 0.30 -1.59 -5.80
C ARG A 57 1.03 -0.86 -6.93
N CYS A 58 2.27 -1.26 -7.18
CA CYS A 58 3.01 -0.86 -8.38
C CYS A 58 2.43 -1.55 -9.62
N GLN A 59 2.01 -0.80 -10.63
CA GLN A 59 1.48 -1.38 -11.88
C GLN A 59 2.58 -1.91 -12.82
N LEU A 60 3.85 -1.70 -12.50
CA LEU A 60 4.98 -2.19 -13.30
C LEU A 60 5.50 -3.56 -12.83
N CYS A 61 5.48 -3.84 -11.53
CA CYS A 61 6.04 -5.08 -10.97
C CYS A 61 5.15 -5.78 -9.94
N ASP A 62 3.88 -5.35 -9.83
CA ASP A 62 2.84 -5.90 -8.94
C ASP A 62 3.17 -5.89 -7.44
N HIS A 63 4.27 -5.26 -7.02
CA HIS A 63 4.59 -5.13 -5.60
C HIS A 63 3.52 -4.30 -4.88
N SER A 64 2.93 -4.87 -3.82
CA SER A 64 1.98 -4.21 -2.93
C SER A 64 2.57 -4.04 -1.53
N ALA A 65 2.43 -2.85 -0.95
CA ALA A 65 2.88 -2.53 0.40
C ALA A 65 2.11 -1.30 0.96
N PRO A 66 2.21 -0.99 2.27
CA PRO A 66 1.66 0.25 2.82
C PRO A 66 2.16 1.49 2.08
N GLU A 67 1.28 2.49 1.92
CA GLU A 67 1.59 3.74 1.20
C GLU A 67 2.90 4.40 1.65
N ILE A 68 3.17 4.37 2.96
CA ILE A 68 4.35 5.01 3.56
C ILE A 68 5.68 4.47 3.00
N ASP A 69 5.74 3.23 2.53
CA ASP A 69 6.96 2.64 2.02
C ASP A 69 7.33 3.20 0.63
N PHE A 70 6.34 3.46 -0.21
CA PHE A 70 6.52 4.13 -1.51
C PHE A 70 6.95 5.58 -1.34
N VAL A 71 6.33 6.29 -0.39
CA VAL A 71 6.71 7.66 -0.02
C VAL A 71 8.15 7.71 0.49
N ARG A 72 8.53 6.81 1.40
CA ARG A 72 9.91 6.72 1.94
C ARG A 72 10.91 6.39 0.84
N ALA A 73 10.58 5.50 -0.08
CA ALA A 73 11.44 5.14 -1.20
C ALA A 73 11.72 6.36 -2.10
N ALA A 74 10.68 7.19 -2.39
CA ALA A 74 10.81 8.41 -3.17
C ALA A 74 11.67 9.46 -2.46
N ARG A 75 11.41 9.72 -1.17
CA ARG A 75 12.19 10.68 -0.35
C ARG A 75 13.67 10.32 -0.33
N ARG A 76 14.00 9.06 -0.06
CA ARG A 76 15.40 8.57 -0.06
C ARG A 76 16.07 8.72 -1.43
N ASP A 77 15.31 8.58 -2.50
CA ASP A 77 15.84 8.73 -3.86
C ASP A 77 16.15 10.20 -4.19
N MET A 78 15.22 11.11 -3.85
CA MET A 78 15.42 12.55 -4.00
C MET A 78 16.62 13.04 -3.17
N GLU A 79 16.74 12.58 -1.92
CA GLU A 79 17.90 12.90 -1.06
C GLU A 79 19.23 12.44 -1.68
N ARG A 80 19.26 11.32 -2.39
CA ARG A 80 20.44 10.84 -3.12
C ARG A 80 20.75 11.70 -4.35
N ALA A 81 19.74 12.18 -5.06
CA ALA A 81 19.92 13.04 -6.23
C ALA A 81 20.47 14.43 -5.84
N VAL A 82 20.12 14.94 -4.67
CA VAL A 82 20.56 16.26 -4.18
C VAL A 82 21.99 16.25 -3.64
N ARG A 83 22.50 15.13 -3.12
CA ARG A 83 23.87 15.05 -2.60
C ARG A 83 24.88 15.11 -3.76
N PRO A 84 25.78 16.12 -3.82
CA PRO A 84 26.81 16.15 -4.85
C PRO A 84 27.66 14.89 -4.72
N ARG A 85 27.89 14.19 -5.84
CA ARG A 85 28.87 13.10 -5.92
C ARG A 85 30.22 13.72 -5.57
N GLY A 86 30.63 13.62 -4.31
CA GLY A 86 31.97 14.02 -3.90
C GLY A 86 32.97 13.33 -4.81
N ARG A 87 33.74 14.12 -5.57
CA ARG A 87 34.92 13.65 -6.28
C ARG A 87 35.72 12.81 -5.29
N ARG A 88 35.85 11.51 -5.54
CA ARG A 88 36.95 10.73 -4.97
C ARG A 88 38.21 11.35 -5.57
N ALA A 89 38.94 12.10 -4.73
CA ALA A 89 40.31 12.51 -4.99
C ALA A 89 41.23 11.28 -4.94
#